data_AF-A0A2D4P0G6-F1
#
_entry.id   AF-A0A2D4P0G6-F1
#
_cell.length_a   1.000
_cell.length_b   1.000
_cell.length_c   1.000
_cell.angle_alpha   90.00
_cell.angle_beta   90.00
_cell.angle_gamma   90.00
#
_symmetry.space_group_name_H-M   'P 1'
#
loop_
_entity.id
_entity.type
_entity.pdbx_description
1 polymer ?
#
loop_
_entity_poly.entity_id
_entity_poly.type
_entity_poly.pdbx_seq_one_letter_code
_entity_poly.pdbx_strand_id
1 'polypeptide(L)'
;VLENPWKAFLNLSGIVLFLFACGLLPWIDNIAHIFGFLSGLLLSFAFLPYITFGTADKYCKRVMIIVSLLIFIGLFASLVIWLYVYPINWHWTEYLTCLPF
;
A
#
# COMPACT_ATOMS: atom_id res chain seq x y z
N VAL A 1 17.82 -22.26 9.73
CA VAL A 1 16.90 -21.49 10.59
C VAL A 1 16.38 -20.31 9.77
N LEU A 2 15.28 -20.50 9.03
CA LEU A 2 14.52 -19.39 8.46
C LEU A 2 13.60 -18.92 9.57
N GLU A 3 14.02 -17.91 10.33
CA GLU A 3 13.18 -17.36 11.39
C GLU A 3 12.13 -16.42 10.75
N ASN A 4 11.07 -17.04 10.23
CA ASN A 4 9.78 -16.48 9.84
C ASN A 4 9.79 -15.12 9.10
N PRO A 5 9.91 -15.11 7.76
CA PRO A 5 9.74 -13.90 6.94
C PRO A 5 8.37 -13.21 7.16
N TRP A 6 7.35 -14.00 7.54
CA TRP A 6 6.03 -13.52 7.96
C TRP A 6 6.07 -12.60 9.19
N LYS A 7 7.02 -12.81 10.11
CA LYS A 7 7.13 -12.03 11.34
C LYS A 7 7.69 -10.62 11.07
N ALA A 8 8.64 -10.51 10.14
CA ALA A 8 9.16 -9.22 9.68
C ALA A 8 8.08 -8.45 8.89
N PHE A 9 7.33 -9.14 8.03
CA PHE A 9 6.21 -8.55 7.29
C PHE A 9 5.11 -8.05 8.23
N LEU A 10 4.74 -8.84 9.26
CA LEU A 10 3.75 -8.46 10.27
C LEU A 10 4.23 -7.29 11.16
N ASN A 11 5.51 -7.22 11.54
CA ASN A 11 6.05 -6.09 12.28
C ASN A 11 6.01 -4.79 11.47
N LEU A 12 6.43 -4.85 10.21
CA LEU A 12 6.34 -3.69 9.32
C LEU A 12 4.89 -3.29 9.10
N SER A 13 4.00 -4.26 8.86
CA SER A 13 2.55 -4.03 8.71
C SER A 13 1.93 -3.39 9.97
N GLY A 14 2.39 -3.74 11.17
CA GLY A 14 1.94 -3.12 12.41
C GLY A 14 2.35 -1.65 12.54
N ILE A 15 3.62 -1.32 12.24
CA ILE A 15 4.11 0.08 12.25
C ILE A 15 3.35 0.92 11.21
N VAL A 16 3.13 0.31 10.05
CA VAL A 16 2.36 0.85 8.93
C VAL A 16 0.91 1.14 9.36
N LEU A 17 0.19 0.17 9.93
CA LEU A 17 -1.19 0.34 10.39
C LEU A 17 -1.30 1.39 11.50
N PHE A 18 -0.30 1.48 12.36
CA PHE A 18 -0.22 2.52 13.40
C PHE A 18 -0.05 3.91 12.80
N LEU A 19 0.87 4.10 11.85
CA LEU A 19 1.04 5.36 11.12
C LEU A 19 -0.22 5.73 10.34
N PHE A 20 -0.90 4.74 9.77
CA PHE A 20 -2.15 4.92 9.05
C PHE A 20 -3.29 5.38 9.98
N ALA A 21 -3.43 4.76 11.16
CA ALA A 21 -4.40 5.16 12.17
C ALA A 21 -4.12 6.58 12.73
N CYS A 22 -2.85 6.94 12.93
CA CYS A 22 -2.46 8.30 13.29
C CYS A 22 -2.68 9.32 12.16
N GLY A 23 -2.57 8.90 10.90
CA GLY A 23 -2.81 9.74 9.72
C GLY A 23 -4.28 9.95 9.39
N LEU A 24 -5.19 9.14 9.96
CA LEU A 24 -6.64 9.22 9.79
C LEU A 24 -7.26 10.32 10.69
N LEU A 25 -6.57 11.46 10.83
CA LEU A 25 -7.10 12.63 11.54
C LEU A 25 -8.23 13.27 10.70
N PRO A 26 -9.30 13.78 11.34
CA PRO A 26 -10.64 13.95 10.77
C PRO A 26 -10.83 15.11 9.77
N TRP A 27 -9.75 15.67 9.22
CA TRP A 27 -9.79 16.91 8.43
C TRP A 27 -9.22 16.80 7.01
N ILE A 28 -8.74 15.62 6.61
CA ILE A 28 -8.08 15.38 5.32
C ILE A 28 -8.76 14.20 4.61
N ASP A 29 -8.81 14.29 3.28
CA ASP A 29 -9.33 13.27 2.36
C ASP A 29 -8.78 11.86 2.68
N ASN A 30 -9.64 10.97 3.20
CA ASN A 30 -9.21 9.63 3.59
C ASN A 30 -8.84 8.78 2.37
N ILE A 31 -9.41 9.05 1.19
CA ILE A 31 -9.11 8.33 -0.05
C ILE A 31 -7.66 8.64 -0.46
N ALA A 32 -7.28 9.92 -0.50
CA ALA A 32 -5.92 10.30 -0.85
C ALA A 32 -4.88 9.68 0.13
N HIS A 33 -5.19 9.66 1.43
CA HIS A 33 -4.33 9.06 2.44
C HIS A 33 -4.23 7.53 2.33
N ILE A 34 -5.35 6.81 2.16
CA ILE A 34 -5.37 5.35 1.99
C ILE A 34 -4.58 4.93 0.76
N PHE A 35 -4.87 5.54 -0.38
CA PHE A 35 -4.21 5.18 -1.64
C PHE A 35 -2.75 5.62 -1.67
N GLY A 36 -2.42 6.80 -1.13
CA GLY A 36 -1.04 7.26 -0.96
C GLY A 36 -0.22 6.34 -0.05
N PHE A 37 -0.83 5.88 1.04
CA PHE A 37 -0.20 4.98 1.99
C PHE A 37 0.03 3.58 1.41
N LEU A 38 -1.00 3.00 0.77
CA LEU A 38 -0.93 1.67 0.18
C LEU A 38 0.07 1.63 -0.98
N SER A 39 0.07 2.67 -1.82
CA SER A 39 1.03 2.80 -2.93
C SER A 39 2.48 2.98 -2.43
N GLY A 40 2.69 3.81 -1.40
CA GLY A 40 4.00 3.97 -0.77
C GLY A 40 4.53 2.68 -0.11
N LEU A 41 3.65 1.90 0.52
CA LEU A 41 4.00 0.59 1.08
C LEU A 41 4.43 -0.42 0.00
N LEU A 42 3.69 -0.52 -1.10
CA LEU A 42 4.03 -1.40 -2.22
C LEU A 42 5.37 -1.03 -2.86
N LEU A 43 5.63 0.28 -2.95
CA LEU A 43 6.85 0.83 -3.53
C LEU A 43 8.07 0.63 -2.59
N SER A 44 7.86 0.64 -1.27
CA SER A 44 8.88 0.30 -0.28
C SER A 44 9.47 -1.10 -0.55
N PHE A 45 8.62 -2.10 -0.83
CA PHE A 45 9.09 -3.44 -1.18
C PHE A 45 9.91 -3.50 -2.49
N ALA A 46 9.76 -2.52 -3.38
CA ALA A 46 10.57 -2.44 -4.60
C ALA A 46 11.94 -1.77 -4.37
N PHE A 47 12.00 -0.77 -3.47
CA PHE A 47 13.21 0.02 -3.22
C PHE A 47 14.11 -0.48 -2.09
N LEU A 48 13.64 -1.39 -1.23
CA LEU A 48 14.47 -1.91 -0.14
C LEU A 48 15.71 -2.65 -0.70
N PRO A 49 16.95 -2.30 -0.25
CA PRO A 49 18.14 -3.03 -0.64
C PRO A 49 18.17 -4.40 0.04
N TYR A 50 17.86 -5.45 -0.73
CA TYR A 50 17.84 -6.81 -0.20
C TYR A 50 19.21 -7.48 -0.27
N ILE A 51 19.81 -7.74 0.90
CA ILE A 51 20.97 -8.62 1.02
C ILE A 51 20.48 -10.06 0.79
N THR A 52 21.04 -10.77 -0.19
CA THR A 52 20.64 -12.13 -0.58
C THR A 52 21.75 -13.12 -0.30
N PHE A 53 21.41 -14.21 0.38
CA PHE A 53 22.29 -15.35 0.59
C PHE A 53 21.72 -16.54 -0.21
N GLY A 54 22.34 -16.87 -1.36
CA GLY A 54 21.91 -17.97 -2.24
C GLY A 54 20.98 -17.59 -3.41
N THR A 55 20.84 -18.49 -4.38
CA THR A 55 20.08 -18.30 -5.64
C THR A 55 18.56 -18.40 -5.47
N ALA A 56 18.06 -19.29 -4.60
CA ALA A 56 16.63 -19.42 -4.31
C ALA A 56 16.06 -18.16 -3.62
N ASP A 57 16.84 -17.57 -2.70
CA ASP A 57 16.49 -16.37 -1.95
C ASP A 57 16.43 -15.12 -2.85
N LYS A 58 17.23 -15.10 -3.93
CA LYS A 58 17.15 -14.07 -4.99
C LYS A 58 15.86 -14.19 -5.80
N TYR A 59 15.40 -15.40 -6.11
CA TYR A 59 14.18 -15.60 -6.90
C TYR A 59 12.93 -15.17 -6.14
N CYS A 60 12.77 -15.61 -4.88
CA CYS A 60 11.63 -15.22 -4.05
C CYS A 60 11.52 -13.69 -3.87
N LYS A 61 12.65 -13.00 -3.68
CA LYS A 61 12.67 -11.53 -3.55
C LYS A 61 12.33 -10.83 -4.86
N ARG A 62 12.81 -11.34 -6.00
CA ARG A 62 12.38 -10.83 -7.32
C ARG A 62 10.89 -11.00 -7.55
N VAL A 63 10.33 -12.15 -7.19
CA VAL A 63 8.88 -12.40 -7.29
C VAL A 63 8.11 -11.41 -6.43
N MET A 64 8.53 -11.15 -5.19
CA MET A 64 7.89 -10.15 -4.33
C MET A 64 7.91 -8.73 -4.93
N ILE A 65 9.05 -8.30 -5.49
CA ILE A 65 9.18 -6.99 -6.15
C ILE A 65 8.25 -6.91 -7.39
N ILE A 66 8.23 -7.95 -8.22
CA ILE A 66 7.39 -7.98 -9.43
C ILE A 66 5.90 -7.94 -9.04
N VAL A 67 5.51 -8.73 -8.05
CA VAL A 67 4.13 -8.76 -7.55
C VAL A 67 3.74 -7.40 -6.95
N SER A 68 4.62 -6.77 -6.15
CA SER A 68 4.31 -5.46 -5.56
C SER A 68 4.17 -4.37 -6.61
N LEU A 69 5.02 -4.39 -7.66
CA LEU A 69 4.93 -3.46 -8.79
C LEU A 69 3.66 -3.67 -9.62
N LEU A 70 3.27 -4.92 -9.89
CA LEU A 70 2.03 -5.22 -10.60
C LEU A 70 0.80 -4.71 -9.83
N ILE A 71 0.77 -4.94 -8.51
CA ILE A 71 -0.31 -4.46 -7.65
C ILE A 71 -0.32 -2.92 -7.63
N PHE A 72 0.85 -2.28 -7.55
CA PHE A 72 0.97 -0.82 -7.58
C PHE A 72 0.41 -0.22 -8.89
N ILE A 73 0.75 -0.81 -10.04
CA ILE A 73 0.23 -0.37 -11.34
C ILE A 73 -1.30 -0.53 -11.40
N GLY A 74 -1.83 -1.66 -10.92
CA GLY A 74 -3.28 -1.88 -10.86
C GLY A 74 -3.98 -0.86 -9.97
N LEU A 75 -3.42 -0.57 -8.80
CA LEU A 75 -3.91 0.46 -7.88
C LEU A 75 -3.92 1.84 -8.53
N PHE A 76 -2.80 2.24 -9.13
CA PHE A 76 -2.68 3.52 -9.80
C PHE A 76 -3.67 3.66 -10.97
N ALA A 77 -3.77 2.62 -11.81
CA ALA A 77 -4.71 2.59 -12.93
C ALA A 77 -6.17 2.67 -12.44
N SER A 78 -6.52 1.93 -11.38
CA SER A 78 -7.87 1.98 -10.79
C SER A 78 -8.23 3.37 -10.30
N LEU A 79 -7.29 4.07 -9.67
CA LEU A 79 -7.49 5.44 -9.17
C LEU A 79 -7.64 6.44 -10.32
N VAL A 80 -6.83 6.31 -11.38
CA VAL A 80 -6.97 7.14 -12.59
C VAL A 80 -8.32 6.91 -13.26
N ILE A 81 -8.76 5.66 -13.41
CA ILE A 81 -10.07 5.34 -14.01
C ILE A 81 -11.20 5.92 -13.16
N TRP A 82 -11.14 5.76 -11.85
CA TRP A 82 -12.15 6.29 -10.93
C TRP A 82 -12.18 7.83 -10.94
N LEU A 83 -11.04 8.51 -10.92
CA LEU A 83 -11.01 9.97 -10.83
C LEU A 83 -11.31 10.66 -12.17
N TYR A 84 -10.82 10.10 -13.30
CA TYR A 84 -10.85 10.76 -14.61
C TYR A 84 -11.84 10.19 -15.61
N VAL A 85 -12.16 8.89 -15.56
CA VAL A 85 -13.00 8.25 -16.58
C VAL A 85 -14.44 8.09 -16.09
N TYR A 86 -14.62 7.62 -14.85
CA TYR A 86 -15.92 7.43 -14.23
C TYR A 86 -15.92 8.05 -12.83
N PRO A 87 -16.16 9.36 -12.69
CA PRO A 87 -16.31 10.00 -11.39
C PRO A 87 -17.56 9.44 -10.70
N ILE A 88 -17.36 8.44 -9.84
CA ILE A 88 -18.39 7.79 -9.03
C ILE A 88 -18.68 8.72 -7.84
N ASN A 89 -19.77 9.48 -7.93
CA ASN A 89 -20.28 10.35 -6.85
C ASN A 89 -21.39 9.63 -6.07
N TRP A 90 -21.02 8.75 -5.14
CA TRP A 90 -21.96 8.10 -4.23
C TRP A 90 -22.00 8.85 -2.89
N HIS A 91 -23.12 8.77 -2.17
CA HIS A 91 -23.21 9.44 -0.87
C HIS A 91 -22.17 8.90 0.12
N TRP A 92 -21.90 7.58 0.11
CA TRP A 92 -20.85 6.96 0.92
C TRP A 92 -19.43 7.40 0.56
N THR A 93 -19.17 7.75 -0.71
CA THR A 93 -17.86 8.30 -1.10
C THR A 93 -17.66 9.68 -0.49
N GLU A 94 -18.71 10.49 -0.34
CA GLU A 94 -18.66 11.79 0.34
C GLU A 94 -18.26 11.66 1.82
N TYR A 95 -18.77 10.64 2.53
CA TYR A 95 -18.38 10.30 3.91
C TYR A 95 -16.92 9.79 4.02
N LEU A 96 -16.41 9.17 2.95
CA LEU A 96 -15.02 8.71 2.87
C LEU A 96 -14.07 9.87 2.53
N THR A 97 -14.46 10.79 1.66
CA THR A 97 -13.67 11.99 1.34
C THR A 97 -13.67 12.98 2.51
N CYS A 98 -14.79 13.11 3.22
CA CYS A 98 -14.96 14.00 4.37
C CYS A 98 -15.80 13.31 5.45
N LEU A 99 -15.28 13.15 6.66
CA LEU A 99 -16.11 12.78 7.81
C LEU A 99 -17.09 13.94 8.09
N PRO A 100 -18.42 13.74 8.01
CA PRO A 100 -19.35 14.77 8.40
C PRO A 100 -19.40 14.86 9.93
N PHE A 101 -19.28 16.08 10.43
CA PHE A 101 -19.51 16.41 11.84
C PHE A 101 -21.00 16.66 12.07
#